data_AF-A0A950ZNB3-F1
#
_entry.id   AF-A0A950ZNB3-F1
#
_cell.length_a   1.000
_cell.length_b   1.000
_cell.length_c   1.000
_cell.angle_alpha   90.00
_cell.angle_beta   90.00
_cell.angle_gamma   90.00
#
_symmetry.space_group_name_H-M   'P 1'
#
loop_
_entity.id
_entity.type
_entity.pdbx_description
1 polymer ?
#
loop_
_entity_poly.entity_id
_entity_poly.type
_entity_poly.pdbx_seq_one_letter_code
_entity_poly.pdbx_strand_id
1 'polypeptide(L)'
;MDPRQLGFAVLFALAGWCAGWASALLTENLQKHDDLPSSAHGPLLPDVAVQSACALVAAIAAVQFDLARAAVVGLLAVPLIQVAVTDLRHRYVYTVVAVIGIILGIALGWVAHQGEPLDSLKGAAAAFGAFAVLYLLGRLLYRGGEPLARGDLTIAAMVGAA
;
A
#
# COMPACT_ATOMS: atom_id res chain seq x y z
N MET A 1 3.48 12.39 26.17
CA MET A 1 2.92 12.97 24.93
C MET A 1 2.22 14.26 25.29
N ASP A 2 2.47 15.34 24.54
CA ASP A 2 1.72 16.59 24.68
C ASP A 2 0.24 16.32 24.31
N PRO A 3 -0.76 16.84 25.05
CA PRO A 3 -2.18 16.71 24.69
C PRO A 3 -2.49 17.15 23.25
N ARG A 4 -1.73 18.09 22.67
CA ARG A 4 -1.87 18.46 21.25
C ARG A 4 -1.45 17.34 20.30
N GLN A 5 -0.33 16.66 20.59
CA GLN A 5 0.13 15.51 19.80
C GLN A 5 -0.88 14.36 19.87
N LEU A 6 -1.49 14.14 21.04
CA LEU A 6 -2.56 13.14 21.19
C LEU A 6 -3.78 13.48 20.32
N GLY A 7 -4.20 14.74 20.32
CA GLY A 7 -5.29 15.22 19.45
C GLY A 7 -5.01 14.97 17.97
N PHE A 8 -3.79 15.28 17.50
CA PHE A 8 -3.39 15.02 16.11
C PHE A 8 -3.35 13.53 15.77
N ALA A 9 -2.78 12.70 16.66
CA ALA A 9 -2.71 11.26 16.46
C ALA A 9 -4.12 10.64 16.32
N VAL A 10 -5.07 11.07 17.17
CA VAL A 10 -6.48 10.61 17.08
C VAL A 10 -7.13 11.07 15.78
N LEU A 11 -6.95 12.33 15.39
CA LEU A 11 -7.51 12.86 14.15
C LEU A 11 -6.98 12.09 12.92
N PHE A 12 -5.68 11.84 12.87
CA PHE A 12 -5.06 11.08 11.79
C PHE A 12 -5.46 9.60 11.83
N ALA A 13 -5.62 9.00 13.01
CA ALA A 13 -6.14 7.64 13.14
C ALA A 13 -7.53 7.54 12.51
N LEU A 14 -8.42 8.49 12.80
CA LEU A 14 -9.76 8.55 12.21
C LEU A 14 -9.71 8.77 10.70
N ALA A 15 -8.84 9.66 10.22
CA ALA A 15 -8.66 9.90 8.79
C ALA A 15 -8.15 8.64 8.07
N GLY A 16 -7.14 7.97 8.64
CA GLY A 16 -6.62 6.70 8.15
C GLY A 16 -7.65 5.58 8.16
N TRP A 17 -8.48 5.50 9.21
CA TRP A 17 -9.60 4.57 9.29
C TRP A 17 -10.61 4.81 8.16
N CYS A 18 -11.03 6.07 7.93
CA CYS A 18 -11.94 6.44 6.85
C CYS A 18 -11.35 6.14 5.46
N ALA A 19 -10.05 6.39 5.26
CA ALA A 19 -9.36 6.08 4.02
C ALA A 19 -9.28 4.56 3.77
N GLY A 20 -8.97 3.79 4.81
CA GLY A 20 -9.02 2.32 4.77
C GLY A 20 -10.43 1.79 4.50
N TRP A 21 -11.46 2.41 5.08
CA TRP A 21 -12.86 2.06 4.81
C TRP A 21 -13.22 2.30 3.33
N ALA A 22 -12.87 3.46 2.77
CA ALA A 22 -13.11 3.76 1.37
C ALA A 22 -12.34 2.81 0.43
N SER A 23 -11.08 2.52 0.73
CA SER A 23 -10.24 1.56 -0.01
C SER A 23 -10.84 0.15 0.01
N ALA A 24 -11.33 -0.29 1.18
CA ALA A 24 -11.96 -1.59 1.34
C ALA A 24 -13.24 -1.72 0.51
N LEU A 25 -14.10 -0.69 0.46
CA LEU A 25 -15.30 -0.69 -0.38
C LEU A 25 -14.97 -0.77 -1.87
N LEU A 26 -13.96 -0.02 -2.33
CA LEU A 26 -13.51 -0.08 -3.71
C LEU A 26 -12.98 -1.47 -4.05
N THR A 27 -12.22 -2.08 -3.14
CA THR A 27 -11.66 -3.42 -3.34
C THR A 27 -12.74 -4.49 -3.29
N GLU A 28 -13.75 -4.36 -2.43
CA GLU A 28 -14.88 -5.28 -2.38
C GLU A 28 -15.63 -5.32 -3.73
N ASN A 29 -15.77 -4.17 -4.40
CA ASN A 29 -16.36 -4.12 -5.74
C ASN A 29 -15.50 -4.87 -6.77
N LEU A 30 -14.17 -4.76 -6.68
CA LEU A 30 -13.26 -5.52 -7.53
C LEU A 30 -13.32 -7.03 -7.24
N GLN A 31 -13.41 -7.42 -5.96
CA GLN A 31 -13.54 -8.81 -5.53
C GLN A 31 -14.83 -9.46 -6.03
N LYS A 32 -15.93 -8.72 -6.03
CA LYS A 32 -17.21 -9.19 -6.58
C LYS A 32 -17.14 -9.46 -8.08
N HIS A 33 -16.36 -8.67 -8.83
CA HIS A 33 -16.18 -8.90 -10.26
C HIS A 33 -15.34 -10.14 -10.58
N ASP A 34 -14.44 -10.52 -9.66
CA ASP A 34 -13.53 -11.66 -9.81
C ASP A 34 -13.99 -12.92 -9.04
N ASP A 35 -15.25 -12.96 -8.57
CA ASP A 35 -15.84 -14.06 -7.78
C ASP A 35 -15.02 -14.47 -6.53
N LEU A 36 -14.28 -13.53 -5.95
CA LEU A 36 -13.48 -13.77 -4.74
C LEU A 36 -14.34 -13.67 -3.46
N PRO A 37 -14.02 -14.44 -2.41
CA PRO A 37 -14.76 -14.40 -1.15
C PRO A 37 -14.72 -12.99 -0.54
N SER A 38 -15.88 -12.44 -0.18
CA SER A 38 -15.95 -11.14 0.47
C SER A 38 -15.29 -11.20 1.86
N SER A 39 -14.55 -10.15 2.16
CA SER A 39 -13.98 -9.91 3.49
C SER A 39 -14.83 -9.00 4.38
N ALA A 40 -15.97 -8.53 3.86
CA ALA A 40 -16.86 -7.61 4.55
C ALA A 40 -17.62 -8.28 5.69
N HIS A 41 -17.62 -7.62 6.86
CA HIS A 41 -18.38 -8.02 8.03
C HIS A 41 -19.56 -7.06 8.30
N GLY A 42 -20.03 -6.37 7.25
CA GLY A 42 -21.09 -5.36 7.29
C GLY A 42 -20.66 -4.02 6.67
N PRO A 43 -21.58 -3.04 6.58
CA PRO A 43 -21.34 -1.79 5.84
C PRO A 43 -20.34 -0.84 6.52
N LEU A 44 -20.20 -0.92 7.85
CA LEU A 44 -19.25 -0.10 8.62
C LEU A 44 -17.86 -0.75 8.71
N LEU A 45 -17.79 -2.07 8.54
CA LEU A 45 -16.57 -2.86 8.65
C LEU A 45 -16.36 -3.71 7.37
N PRO A 46 -16.24 -3.09 6.18
CA PRO A 46 -15.90 -3.79 4.95
C PRO A 46 -14.55 -4.50 5.06
N ASP A 47 -13.60 -3.94 5.81
CA ASP A 47 -12.35 -4.64 6.12
C ASP A 47 -11.69 -4.06 7.39
N VAL A 48 -11.84 -4.76 8.51
CA VAL A 48 -11.26 -4.35 9.80
C VAL A 48 -9.74 -4.29 9.74
N ALA A 49 -9.08 -5.18 8.99
CA ALA A 49 -7.62 -5.24 8.96
C ALA A 49 -7.05 -4.03 8.20
N VAL A 50 -7.59 -3.71 7.02
CA VAL A 50 -7.15 -2.53 6.23
C VAL A 50 -7.44 -1.26 7.02
N GLN A 51 -8.65 -1.11 7.55
CA GLN A 51 -9.03 0.07 8.33
C GLN A 51 -8.11 0.28 9.55
N SER A 52 -7.87 -0.77 10.33
CA SER A 52 -7.05 -0.68 11.55
C SER A 52 -5.60 -0.41 11.22
N ALA A 53 -5.05 -1.04 10.17
CA ALA A 53 -3.68 -0.80 9.73
C ALA A 53 -3.50 0.64 9.21
N CYS A 54 -4.44 1.15 8.39
CA CYS A 54 -4.38 2.53 7.90
C CYS A 54 -4.50 3.54 9.06
N ALA A 55 -5.41 3.30 10.01
CA ALA A 55 -5.55 4.11 11.20
C ALA A 55 -4.25 4.14 12.02
N LEU A 56 -3.63 2.97 12.24
CA LEU A 56 -2.39 2.84 13.00
C LEU A 56 -1.23 3.57 12.31
N VAL A 57 -1.03 3.37 11.01
CA VAL A 57 0.07 4.02 10.27
C VAL A 57 -0.13 5.53 10.23
N ALA A 58 -1.34 6.02 10.00
CA ALA A 58 -1.63 7.45 10.02
C ALA A 58 -1.40 8.06 11.42
N ALA A 59 -1.81 7.37 12.49
CA ALA A 59 -1.56 7.81 13.86
C ALA A 59 -0.06 7.89 14.18
N ILE A 60 0.71 6.86 13.79
CA ILE A 60 2.17 6.84 13.96
C ILE A 60 2.80 7.98 13.16
N ALA A 61 2.39 8.18 11.91
CA ALA A 61 2.92 9.24 11.05
C ALA A 61 2.68 10.63 11.65
N ALA A 62 1.50 10.88 12.24
CA ALA A 62 1.17 12.14 12.90
C ALA A 62 2.01 12.44 14.14
N VAL A 63 2.58 11.42 14.79
CA VAL A 63 3.47 11.60 15.95
C VAL A 63 4.92 11.80 15.51
N GLN A 64 5.33 11.22 14.38
CA GLN A 64 6.72 11.20 13.93
C GLN A 64 7.08 12.33 12.96
N PHE A 65 6.10 12.86 12.23
CA PHE A 65 6.34 13.80 11.13
C PHE A 65 5.52 15.08 11.28
N ASP A 66 5.91 16.10 10.53
CA ASP A 66 5.08 17.30 10.36
C ASP A 66 3.76 16.98 9.63
N LEU A 67 2.80 17.90 9.69
CA LEU A 67 1.44 17.68 9.19
C LEU A 67 1.40 17.24 7.71
N ALA A 68 2.22 17.86 6.86
CA ALA A 68 2.22 17.59 5.43
C ALA A 68 2.80 16.20 5.15
N ARG A 69 3.94 15.88 5.77
CA ARG A 69 4.59 14.58 5.61
C ARG A 69 3.77 13.45 6.22
N ALA A 70 3.13 13.67 7.37
CA ALA A 70 2.20 12.72 7.98
C ALA A 70 1.01 12.41 7.05
N ALA A 71 0.45 13.42 6.39
CA ALA A 71 -0.67 13.24 5.46
C ALA A 71 -0.24 12.43 4.23
N VAL A 72 0.93 12.70 3.68
CA VAL A 72 1.48 11.94 2.55
C VAL A 72 1.76 10.49 2.93
N VAL A 73 2.45 10.24 4.05
CA VAL A 73 2.74 8.88 4.52
C VAL A 73 1.43 8.10 4.76
N GLY A 74 0.44 8.73 5.40
CA GLY A 74 -0.87 8.12 5.60
C GLY A 74 -1.57 7.77 4.29
N LEU A 75 -1.49 8.64 3.27
CA LEU A 75 -2.07 8.39 1.95
C LEU A 75 -1.35 7.27 1.18
N LEU A 76 -0.01 7.27 1.17
CA LEU A 76 0.80 6.25 0.52
C LEU A 76 0.62 4.86 1.15
N ALA A 77 0.36 4.82 2.46
CA ALA A 77 0.12 3.58 3.19
C ALA A 77 -1.15 2.86 2.73
N VAL A 78 -2.18 3.57 2.24
CA VAL A 78 -3.48 2.97 1.88
C VAL A 78 -3.35 1.86 0.81
N PRO A 79 -2.81 2.12 -0.40
CA PRO A 79 -2.66 1.06 -1.40
C PRO A 79 -1.67 -0.02 -0.98
N LEU A 80 -0.61 0.33 -0.23
CA LEU A 80 0.36 -0.65 0.29
C LEU A 80 -0.30 -1.65 1.24
N ILE A 81 -1.05 -1.15 2.21
CA ILE A 81 -1.79 -1.95 3.18
C ILE A 81 -2.86 -2.78 2.47
N GLN A 82 -3.60 -2.17 1.55
CA GLN A 82 -4.65 -2.88 0.80
C GLN A 82 -4.06 -4.07 0.04
N VAL A 83 -2.98 -3.85 -0.72
CA VAL A 83 -2.32 -4.92 -1.49
C VAL A 83 -1.76 -5.99 -0.56
N ALA A 84 -1.10 -5.61 0.54
CA ALA A 84 -0.56 -6.56 1.50
C ALA A 84 -1.65 -7.44 2.13
N VAL A 85 -2.78 -6.84 2.52
CA VAL A 85 -3.90 -7.59 3.12
C VAL A 85 -4.57 -8.49 2.08
N THR A 86 -4.80 -8.03 0.85
CA THR A 86 -5.41 -8.87 -0.20
C THR A 86 -4.51 -10.02 -0.60
N ASP A 87 -3.20 -9.78 -0.71
CA ASP A 87 -2.22 -10.81 -1.03
C ASP A 87 -2.16 -11.88 0.06
N LEU A 88 -2.09 -11.48 1.34
CA LEU A 88 -2.10 -12.42 2.46
C LEU A 88 -3.37 -13.28 2.52
N ARG A 89 -4.53 -12.75 2.09
CA ARG A 89 -5.81 -13.47 2.14
C ARG A 89 -6.07 -14.36 0.93
N HIS A 90 -5.75 -13.86 -0.26
CA HIS A 90 -6.19 -14.47 -1.51
C HIS A 90 -5.03 -14.88 -2.41
N ARG A 91 -3.78 -14.58 -2.04
CA ARG A 91 -2.59 -14.71 -2.90
C ARG A 91 -2.81 -14.02 -4.25
N TYR A 92 -3.48 -12.87 -4.21
CA TYR A 92 -3.92 -12.13 -5.37
C TYR A 92 -3.63 -10.65 -5.19
N VAL A 93 -3.06 -10.05 -6.24
CA VAL A 93 -2.67 -8.65 -6.27
C VAL A 93 -3.48 -7.96 -7.35
N TYR A 94 -4.34 -7.04 -6.94
CA TYR A 94 -5.05 -6.19 -7.88
C TYR A 94 -4.09 -5.21 -8.54
N THR A 95 -3.72 -5.49 -9.79
CA THR A 95 -2.82 -4.64 -10.58
C THR A 95 -3.28 -3.18 -10.60
N VAL A 96 -4.60 -2.92 -10.65
CA VAL A 96 -5.15 -1.56 -10.60
C VAL A 96 -4.78 -0.84 -9.29
N VAL A 97 -4.88 -1.52 -8.15
CA VAL A 97 -4.53 -0.94 -6.83
C VAL A 97 -3.03 -0.72 -6.74
N ALA A 98 -2.23 -1.69 -7.20
CA ALA A 98 -0.76 -1.57 -7.23
C ALA A 98 -0.30 -0.41 -8.13
N VAL A 99 -0.91 -0.24 -9.31
CA VAL A 99 -0.59 0.86 -10.23
C VAL A 99 -0.96 2.22 -9.62
N ILE A 100 -2.12 2.33 -8.96
CA ILE A 100 -2.48 3.55 -8.21
C ILE A 100 -1.43 3.83 -7.13
N GLY A 101 -0.99 2.81 -6.39
CA GLY A 101 0.06 2.94 -5.39
C GLY A 101 1.40 3.41 -5.98
N ILE A 102 1.81 2.87 -7.14
CA ILE A 102 3.01 3.33 -7.86
C ILE A 102 2.88 4.80 -8.26
N ILE A 103 1.74 5.19 -8.84
CA ILE A 103 1.51 6.58 -9.29
C ILE A 103 1.58 7.53 -8.09
N LEU A 104 0.93 7.19 -6.98
CA LEU A 104 0.97 7.99 -5.76
C LEU A 104 2.40 8.05 -5.19
N GLY A 105 3.11 6.92 -5.15
CA GLY A 105 4.49 6.84 -4.69
C GLY A 105 5.43 7.71 -5.53
N ILE A 106 5.34 7.66 -6.86
CA ILE A 106 6.14 8.51 -7.74
C ILE A 106 5.80 10.00 -7.52
N ALA A 107 4.52 10.33 -7.37
CA ALA A 107 4.08 11.72 -7.24
C ALA A 107 4.43 12.34 -5.87
N LEU A 108 4.42 11.56 -4.79
CA LEU A 108 4.47 12.06 -3.42
C LEU A 108 5.57 11.44 -2.55
N GLY A 109 6.20 10.35 -2.95
CA GLY A 109 7.22 9.64 -2.15
C GLY A 109 8.41 10.52 -1.79
N TRP A 110 8.79 11.45 -2.69
CA TRP A 110 9.83 12.44 -2.39
C TRP A 110 9.47 13.36 -1.22
N VAL A 111 8.17 13.67 -1.00
CA VAL A 111 7.69 14.40 0.18
C VAL A 111 7.80 13.53 1.43
N ALA A 112 7.49 12.24 1.31
CA ALA A 112 7.60 11.28 2.41
C ALA A 112 9.04 11.04 2.86
N HIS A 113 10.02 11.14 1.95
CA HIS A 113 11.45 10.89 2.24
C HIS A 113 12.33 12.14 2.28
N GLN A 114 11.78 13.33 2.00
CA GLN A 114 12.52 14.60 1.87
C GLN A 114 13.64 14.53 0.80
N GLY A 115 13.39 13.79 -0.29
CA GLY A 115 14.33 13.59 -1.40
C GLY A 115 13.97 14.40 -2.64
N GLU A 116 14.61 14.08 -3.76
CA GLU A 116 14.25 14.65 -5.06
C GLU A 116 13.04 13.92 -5.65
N PRO A 117 12.16 14.59 -6.44
CA PRO A 117 11.05 13.92 -7.12
C PRO A 117 11.47 12.72 -7.98
N LEU A 118 12.69 12.74 -8.52
CA LEU A 118 13.23 11.63 -9.30
C LEU A 118 13.62 10.42 -8.45
N ASP A 119 13.80 10.56 -7.14
CA ASP A 119 14.22 9.45 -6.28
C ASP A 119 13.13 8.38 -6.14
N SER A 120 11.85 8.78 -6.06
CA SER A 120 10.74 7.82 -6.10
C SER A 120 10.68 7.06 -7.42
N LEU A 121 10.98 7.71 -8.55
CA LEU A 121 11.05 7.05 -9.84
C LEU A 121 12.23 6.07 -9.92
N LYS A 122 13.42 6.49 -9.46
CA LYS A 122 14.61 5.64 -9.37
C LYS A 122 14.35 4.43 -8.46
N GLY A 123 13.72 4.65 -7.31
CA GLY A 123 13.38 3.61 -6.34
C GLY A 123 12.42 2.58 -6.94
N ALA A 124 11.35 3.03 -7.60
CA ALA A 124 10.41 2.17 -8.30
C ALA A 124 11.11 1.31 -9.38
N ALA A 125 11.94 1.95 -10.22
CA ALA A 125 12.67 1.28 -11.30
C ALA A 125 13.71 0.28 -10.75
N ALA A 126 14.42 0.65 -9.68
CA ALA A 126 15.43 -0.21 -9.05
C ALA A 126 14.79 -1.43 -8.38
N ALA A 127 13.70 -1.26 -7.63
CA ALA A 127 12.99 -2.36 -6.99
C ALA A 127 12.35 -3.31 -8.01
N PHE A 128 11.70 -2.77 -9.05
CA PHE A 128 11.19 -3.57 -10.16
C PHE A 128 12.31 -4.34 -10.86
N GLY A 129 13.42 -3.67 -11.17
CA GLY A 129 14.57 -4.28 -11.83
C GLY A 129 15.19 -5.41 -11.00
N ALA A 130 15.35 -5.22 -9.69
CA ALA A 130 15.86 -6.23 -8.79
C ALA A 130 14.96 -7.48 -8.77
N PHE A 131 13.65 -7.31 -8.64
CA PHE A 131 12.71 -8.44 -8.67
C PHE A 131 12.60 -9.08 -10.06
N ALA A 132 12.77 -8.31 -11.14
CA ALA A 132 12.81 -8.84 -12.49
C ALA A 132 14.05 -9.73 -12.70
N VAL A 133 15.21 -9.31 -12.18
CA VAL A 133 16.42 -10.14 -12.19
C VAL A 133 16.20 -11.42 -11.39
N LEU A 134 15.61 -11.34 -10.20
CA LEU A 134 15.27 -12.53 -9.40
C LEU A 134 14.30 -13.47 -10.13
N TYR A 135 13.27 -12.92 -10.79
CA TYR A 135 12.34 -13.69 -11.62
C TYR A 135 13.06 -14.41 -12.76
N LEU A 136 13.94 -13.71 -13.48
CA LEU A 136 14.70 -14.30 -14.58
C LEU A 136 15.67 -15.38 -14.10
N LEU A 137 16.40 -15.15 -13.00
CA LEU A 137 17.28 -16.14 -12.40
C LEU A 137 16.51 -17.36 -11.90
N GLY A 138 15.39 -17.15 -11.21
CA GLY A 138 14.50 -18.21 -10.77
C GLY A 138 13.99 -19.04 -11.95
N ARG A 139 13.65 -18.40 -13.07
CA ARG A 139 13.15 -19.07 -14.28
C ARG A 139 14.21 -19.89 -14.98
N LEU A 140 15.46 -19.44 -14.93
CA LEU A 140 16.61 -20.17 -15.49
C LEU A 140 16.96 -21.41 -14.64
N LEU A 141 16.84 -21.30 -13.31
CA LEU A 141 17.16 -22.38 -12.37
C LEU A 141 16.02 -23.40 -12.23
N TYR A 142 14.77 -22.94 -12.16
CA TYR A 142 13.58 -23.80 -12.11
C TYR A 142 12.98 -23.98 -13.51
N ARG A 143 13.47 -24.98 -14.24
CA ARG A 143 12.92 -25.40 -15.54
C ARG A 143 11.54 -26.04 -15.35
N GLY A 144 10.48 -25.24 -15.40
CA GLY A 144 9.10 -25.73 -15.52
C GLY A 144 8.05 -25.07 -14.62
N GLY A 145 8.45 -24.19 -13.70
CA GLY A 145 7.52 -23.44 -12.84
C GLY A 145 7.60 -21.93 -13.06
N GLU A 146 6.56 -21.19 -12.64
CA GLU A 146 6.66 -19.73 -12.47
C GLU A 146 7.36 -19.45 -11.13
N PRO A 147 8.61 -18.93 -11.13
CA PRO A 147 9.42 -18.78 -9.91
C PRO A 147 8.96 -17.62 -9.02
N LEU A 148 8.22 -16.66 -9.58
CA LEU A 148 7.68 -15.47 -8.94
C LEU A 148 6.37 -15.12 -9.64
N ALA A 149 5.35 -14.70 -8.88
CA ALA A 149 4.10 -14.24 -9.48
C ALA A 149 4.32 -12.85 -10.08
N ARG A 150 3.59 -12.51 -11.16
CA ARG A 150 3.64 -11.15 -11.73
C ARG A 150 3.28 -10.07 -10.72
N GLY A 151 2.50 -10.40 -9.69
CA GLY A 151 2.15 -9.51 -8.59
C GLY A 151 3.35 -9.08 -7.74
N ASP A 152 4.37 -9.92 -7.61
CA ASP A 152 5.53 -9.62 -6.76
C ASP A 152 6.39 -8.50 -7.37
N LEU A 153 6.47 -8.45 -8.70
CA LEU A 153 7.15 -7.38 -9.45
C LEU A 153 6.45 -6.03 -9.28
N THR A 154 5.10 -6.02 -9.34
CA THR A 154 4.32 -4.78 -9.21
C THR A 154 4.30 -4.30 -7.76
N ILE A 155 4.24 -5.22 -6.78
CA ILE A 155 4.43 -4.88 -5.36
C ILE A 155 5.81 -4.26 -5.13
N ALA A 156 6.88 -4.87 -5.66
CA ALA A 156 8.22 -4.35 -5.50
C ALA A 156 8.36 -2.93 -6.07
N ALA A 157 7.81 -2.68 -7.26
CA ALA A 157 7.79 -1.34 -7.85
C ALA A 157 7.01 -0.34 -6.98
N MET A 158 5.84 -0.73 -6.45
CA MET A 158 5.02 0.11 -5.58
C MET A 158 5.74 0.45 -4.28
N VAL A 159 6.37 -0.53 -3.63
CA VAL A 159 7.15 -0.33 -2.41
C VAL A 159 8.38 0.53 -2.68
N GLY A 160 9.06 0.34 -3.81
CA GLY A 160 10.21 1.15 -4.19
C GLY A 160 9.86 2.60 -4.53
N ALA A 161 8.62 2.86 -4.95
CA ALA A 161 8.13 4.21 -5.25
C ALA A 161 7.79 5.01 -3.99
N ALA A 162 7.33 4.33 -2.94
CA ALA A 162 6.73 4.90 -1.74
C ALA A 162 7.76 5.23 -0.65
#